data_AF-A0AAV7RDF0-F1
#
_entry.id   AF-A0AAV7RDF0-F1
#
_cell.length_a   1.000
_cell.length_b   1.000
_cell.length_c   1.000
_cell.angle_alpha   90.00
_cell.angle_beta   90.00
_cell.angle_gamma   90.00
#
_symmetry.space_group_name_H-M   'P 1'
#
loop_
_entity.id
_entity.type
_entity.pdbx_description
1 polymer ?
#
loop_
_entity_poly.entity_id
_entity_poly.type
_entity_poly.pdbx_seq_one_letter_code
_entity_poly.pdbx_strand_id
1 'polypeptide(L)'
;QLRSENAALRQALAFRSGDVPTLSTSTHRFSGEPTKLREFLDSLTVYFAFQPTQFSHDRTRVGYLISALSGPALAWATPMVSSNDPVLSDYS
;
A
#
# COMPACT_ATOMS: atom_id res chain seq x y z
N GLN A 1 10.78 -28.73 29.93
CA GLN A 1 11.63 -28.77 28.73
C GLN A 1 10.86 -28.41 27.45
N LEU A 2 9.81 -29.16 27.07
CA LEU A 2 9.04 -28.88 25.83
C LEU A 2 8.33 -27.50 25.78
N ARG A 3 7.89 -26.97 26.94
CA ARG A 3 7.23 -25.65 27.02
C ARG A 3 8.20 -24.47 26.84
N SER A 4 9.43 -24.59 27.35
CA SER A 4 10.46 -23.55 27.20
C SER A 4 11.02 -23.51 25.78
N GLU A 5 11.11 -24.67 25.14
CA GLU A 5 11.58 -24.79 23.76
C GLU A 5 10.57 -24.23 22.75
N ASN A 6 9.27 -24.48 22.95
CA ASN A 6 8.21 -23.82 22.17
C ASN A 6 8.18 -22.29 22.38
N ALA A 7 8.50 -21.80 23.59
CA ALA A 7 8.57 -20.37 23.85
C ALA A 7 9.76 -19.71 23.11
N ALA A 8 10.92 -20.36 23.09
CA ALA A 8 12.09 -19.89 22.37
C ALA A 8 11.86 -19.86 20.85
N LEU A 9 11.20 -20.88 20.30
CA LEU A 9 10.82 -20.92 18.88
C LEU A 9 9.84 -19.79 18.51
N ARG A 10 8.88 -19.47 19.40
CA ARG A 10 7.94 -18.35 19.19
C ARG A 10 8.63 -16.99 19.24
N GLN A 11 9.63 -16.82 20.11
CA GLN A 11 10.45 -15.60 20.17
C GLN A 11 11.36 -15.47 18.94
N ALA A 12 11.95 -16.58 18.46
CA ALA A 12 12.79 -16.58 17.26
C ALA A 12 11.99 -16.31 15.97
N LEU A 13 10.76 -16.82 15.88
CA LEU A 13 9.85 -16.51 14.77
C LEU A 13 9.35 -15.06 14.82
N ALA A 14 9.09 -14.51 16.02
CA ALA A 14 8.73 -13.10 16.18
C ALA A 14 9.88 -12.15 15.78
N PHE A 15 11.13 -12.52 16.08
CA PHE A 15 12.31 -11.77 15.65
C PHE A 15 12.49 -11.80 14.12
N ARG A 16 12.18 -12.93 13.47
CA ARG A 16 12.24 -13.06 12.00
C ARG A 16 11.12 -12.31 11.26
N SER A 17 10.05 -11.93 11.95
CA SER A 17 8.97 -11.10 11.40
C SER A 17 9.24 -9.59 11.53
N GLY A 18 10.39 -9.18 12.06
CA GLY A 18 10.69 -7.79 12.42
C GLY A 18 11.41 -6.93 11.37
N ASP A 19 11.93 -7.50 10.28
CA ASP A 19 12.77 -6.78 9.30
C ASP A 19 12.24 -6.84 7.87
N VAL A 20 10.92 -6.87 7.69
CA VAL A 20 10.37 -6.29 6.46
C VAL A 20 10.21 -4.81 6.75
N PRO A 21 10.90 -3.89 6.04
CA PRO A 21 10.62 -2.46 6.14
C PRO A 21 9.14 -2.28 5.84
N THR A 22 8.34 -2.19 6.89
CA THR A 22 6.91 -1.98 6.78
C THR A 22 6.82 -0.47 6.59
N LEU A 23 7.09 -0.03 5.35
CA LEU A 23 6.79 1.32 4.92
C LEU A 23 5.34 1.56 5.33
N SER A 24 5.16 2.34 6.40
CA SER A 24 3.87 2.54 7.02
C SER A 24 2.96 3.19 5.99
N THR A 25 2.02 2.42 5.46
CA THR A 25 1.05 2.84 4.42
C THR A 25 0.28 4.10 4.80
N SER A 26 0.29 4.48 6.09
CA SER A 26 -0.26 5.72 6.62
C SER A 26 0.38 7.00 6.08
N THR A 27 1.60 6.98 5.53
CA THR A 27 2.31 8.20 5.10
C THR A 27 1.88 8.70 3.72
N HIS A 28 1.22 7.87 2.91
CA HIS A 28 0.87 8.20 1.53
C HIS A 28 -0.63 8.50 1.39
N ARG A 29 -1.19 9.39 2.21
CA ARG A 29 -2.61 9.77 2.09
C ARG A 29 -2.78 11.04 1.26
N PHE A 30 -3.66 10.99 0.26
CA PHE A 30 -3.97 12.13 -0.61
C PHE A 30 -5.42 12.57 -0.46
N SER A 31 -5.65 13.84 -0.14
CA SER A 31 -7.00 14.39 0.07
C SER A 31 -7.62 15.02 -1.18
N GLY A 32 -6.84 15.23 -2.24
CA GLY A 32 -7.27 15.99 -3.43
C GLY A 32 -6.62 17.36 -3.58
N GLU A 33 -5.63 17.73 -2.76
CA GLU A 33 -4.94 19.02 -2.84
C GLU A 33 -4.03 19.08 -4.08
N PRO A 34 -4.30 19.94 -5.09
CA PRO A 34 -3.58 19.90 -6.37
C PRO A 34 -2.08 20.17 -6.26
N THR A 35 -1.67 21.01 -5.31
CA THR A 35 -0.27 21.35 -5.03
C THR A 35 0.56 20.15 -4.56
N LYS A 36 -0.08 19.18 -3.89
CA LYS A 36 0.56 17.97 -3.35
C LYS A 36 0.46 16.75 -4.26
N LEU A 37 -0.26 16.86 -5.37
CA LEU A 37 -0.48 15.74 -6.28
C LEU A 37 0.86 15.19 -6.80
N ARG A 38 1.79 16.08 -7.18
CA ARG A 38 3.09 15.67 -7.70
C ARG A 38 3.92 14.93 -6.65
N GLU A 39 4.04 15.51 -5.46
CA GLU A 39 4.77 14.89 -4.33
C GLU A 39 4.18 13.53 -3.96
N PHE A 40 2.85 13.42 -3.96
CA PHE A 40 2.14 12.16 -3.73
C PHE A 40 2.49 11.11 -4.80
N LEU A 41 2.40 11.44 -6.08
CA LEU A 41 2.70 10.49 -7.17
C LEU A 41 4.17 10.07 -7.21
N ASP A 42 5.09 11.00 -6.96
CA ASP A 42 6.52 10.69 -6.88
C ASP A 42 6.79 9.74 -5.70
N SER A 43 6.12 9.95 -4.56
CA SER A 43 6.23 9.05 -3.40
C SER A 43 5.70 7.64 -3.68
N LEU A 44 4.61 7.50 -4.45
CA LEU A 44 4.06 6.21 -4.86
C LEU A 44 4.99 5.49 -5.83
N THR A 45 5.60 6.23 -6.77
CA THR A 45 6.55 5.68 -7.74
C THR A 45 7.74 5.04 -7.02
N VAL A 46 8.31 5.75 -6.06
CA VAL A 46 9.39 5.24 -5.21
C VAL A 46 8.93 4.00 -4.42
N TYR A 47 7.76 4.06 -3.80
CA TYR A 47 7.21 2.95 -3.02
C TYR A 47 7.03 1.67 -3.86
N PHE A 48 6.45 1.77 -5.05
CA PHE A 48 6.28 0.64 -5.96
C PHE A 48 7.61 0.06 -6.44
N ALA A 49 8.63 0.91 -6.66
CA ALA A 49 9.96 0.47 -7.05
C ALA A 49 10.66 -0.35 -5.96
N PHE A 50 10.38 -0.11 -4.68
CA PHE A 50 10.92 -0.90 -3.56
C PHE A 50 10.26 -2.27 -3.42
N GLN A 51 9.08 -2.49 -3.99
CA GLN A 51 8.29 -3.72 -3.84
C GLN A 51 7.80 -4.28 -5.19
N PRO A 52 8.72 -4.57 -6.14
CA PRO A 52 8.35 -4.89 -7.52
C PRO A 52 7.52 -6.18 -7.64
N THR A 53 7.74 -7.15 -6.75
CA THR A 53 6.96 -8.40 -6.74
C THR A 53 5.50 -8.16 -6.33
N GLN A 54 5.28 -7.29 -5.33
CA GLN A 54 3.95 -6.96 -4.82
C GLN A 54 3.18 -6.08 -5.81
N PHE A 55 3.87 -5.16 -6.48
CA PHE A 55 3.31 -4.22 -7.46
C PHE A 55 3.67 -4.58 -8.91
N SER A 56 3.55 -5.87 -9.22
CA SER A 56 3.86 -6.44 -10.53
C SER A 56 2.77 -6.19 -11.58
N HIS A 57 1.54 -5.86 -11.14
CA HIS A 57 0.39 -5.62 -12.01
C HIS A 57 -0.17 -4.22 -11.75
N ASP A 58 -0.58 -3.52 -12.81
CA ASP A 58 -1.11 -2.16 -12.69
C ASP A 58 -2.36 -2.10 -11.81
N ARG A 59 -3.22 -3.12 -11.86
CA ARG A 59 -4.35 -3.28 -10.93
C ARG A 59 -3.95 -3.21 -9.45
N THR A 60 -2.79 -3.74 -9.07
CA THR A 60 -2.32 -3.69 -7.67
C THR A 60 -1.81 -2.31 -7.27
N ARG A 61 -1.19 -1.58 -8.22
CA ARG A 61 -0.75 -0.19 -8.04
C ARG A 61 -1.93 0.76 -7.93
N VAL A 62 -2.90 0.62 -8.83
CA VAL A 62 -4.14 1.39 -8.82
C VAL A 62 -4.95 1.12 -7.56
N GLY A 63 -5.07 -0.15 -7.14
CA GLY A 63 -5.72 -0.51 -5.89
C GLY A 63 -5.08 0.16 -4.67
N TYR A 64 -3.74 0.20 -4.61
CA TYR A 64 -3.04 0.92 -3.55
C TYR A 64 -3.26 2.43 -3.61
N LEU A 65 -3.16 3.04 -4.80
CA LEU A 65 -3.41 4.47 -5.00
C LEU A 65 -4.80 4.87 -4.50
N ILE A 66 -5.83 4.08 -4.85
CA ILE A 66 -7.20 4.30 -4.38
C ILE A 66 -7.30 4.18 -2.86
N SER A 67 -6.65 3.17 -2.26
CA SER A 67 -6.63 3.00 -0.80
C SER A 67 -5.92 4.15 -0.06
N ALA A 68 -5.02 4.83 -0.76
CA ALA A 68 -4.30 6.01 -0.31
C ALA A 68 -5.13 7.30 -0.43
N LEU A 69 -6.27 7.29 -1.12
CA LEU A 69 -7.14 8.46 -1.20
C LEU A 69 -7.87 8.70 0.12
N SER A 70 -8.18 9.96 0.37
CA SER A 70 -8.95 10.41 1.53
C SER A 70 -9.81 11.61 1.17
N GLY A 71 -10.82 11.92 2.00
CA GLY A 71 -11.65 13.09 1.85
C GLY A 71 -12.27 13.23 0.43
N PRO A 72 -12.21 14.42 -0.19
CA PRO A 72 -12.75 14.67 -1.53
C PRO A 72 -12.23 13.73 -2.62
N ALA A 73 -10.93 13.38 -2.60
CA ALA A 73 -10.36 12.48 -3.61
C ALA A 73 -10.94 11.06 -3.54
N LEU A 74 -11.15 10.53 -2.32
CA LEU A 74 -11.78 9.23 -2.15
C LEU A 74 -13.25 9.24 -2.56
N ALA A 75 -13.97 10.33 -2.24
CA ALA A 75 -15.36 10.50 -2.65
C ALA A 75 -15.52 10.46 -4.18
N TRP A 76 -14.58 11.05 -4.92
CA TRP A 76 -14.54 10.97 -6.38
C TRP A 76 -14.29 9.54 -6.90
N ALA A 77 -13.38 8.78 -6.28
CA ALA A 77 -13.04 7.43 -6.71
C ALA A 77 -14.09 6.35 -6.34
N THR A 78 -14.86 6.58 -5.28
CA THR A 78 -15.86 5.63 -4.74
C THR A 78 -16.83 5.05 -5.78
N PRO A 79 -17.48 5.85 -6.66
CA PRO A 79 -18.35 5.30 -7.69
C PRO A 79 -17.61 4.39 -8.68
N MET A 80 -16.39 4.75 -9.07
CA MET A 80 -15.59 3.96 -10.02
C MET A 80 -15.22 2.59 -9.42
N VAL A 81 -14.88 2.57 -8.13
CA VAL A 81 -14.59 1.31 -7.38
C VAL A 81 -15.85 0.44 -7.29
N SER A 82 -17.00 1.05 -7.00
CA SER A 82 -18.28 0.34 -6.88
C SER A 82 -18.73 -0.28 -8.20
N SER A 83 -18.46 0.42 -9.31
CA SER A 83 -18.77 -0.05 -10.66
C SER A 83 -17.73 -1.02 -11.23
N ASN A 84 -16.62 -1.28 -10.53
CA ASN A 84 -15.47 -2.04 -11.02
C ASN A 84 -15.05 -1.55 -12.43
N ASP A 85 -14.94 -0.23 -12.57
CA ASP A 85 -14.65 0.44 -13.83
C ASP A 85 -13.31 -0.07 -14.40
N PRO A 86 -13.24 -0.48 -15.69
CA PRO A 86 -12.01 -0.97 -16.31
C PRO A 86 -10.84 0.02 -16.23
N VAL A 87 -11.11 1.33 -16.12
CA VAL A 87 -10.07 2.35 -15.93
C VAL A 87 -9.24 2.13 -14.65
N LEU A 88 -9.77 1.39 -13.67
CA LEU A 88 -9.06 1.07 -12.42
C LEU A 88 -8.05 -0.08 -12.56
N SER A 89 -7.89 -0.64 -13.76
CA SER A 89 -6.93 -1.71 -14.04
C SER A 89 -5.68 -1.25 -14.77
N ASP A 90 -5.63 0.01 -15.18
CA ASP A 90 -4.55 0.62 -15.94
C ASP A 90 -3.82 1.71 -15.13
N TYR A 91 -2.49 1.65 -15.08
CA TYR A 91 -1.60 2.58 -14.37
C TYR A 91 -0.67 3.34 -15.34
N SER A 92 -0.85 3.14 -16.66
CA SER A 92 0.02 3.64 -17.73
C SER A 92 -0.10 5.13 -17.99
#